data_AF-A0A7Y3J5P8-F1
#
_entry.id   AF-A0A7Y3J5P8-F1
#
_cell.length_a   1.000
_cell.length_b   1.000
_cell.length_c   1.000
_cell.angle_alpha   90.00
_cell.angle_beta   90.00
_cell.angle_gamma   90.00
#
_symmetry.space_group_name_H-M   'P 1'
#
loop_
_entity.id
_entity.type
_entity.pdbx_description
1 polymer ?
#
loop_
_entity_poly.entity_id
_entity_poly.type
_entity_poly.pdbx_seq_one_letter_code
_entity_poly.pdbx_strand_id
1 'polypeptide(L)'
;MPSVRVRENEYFDAALRRFKRACEKAGVLTELRRREFYEKPTQERKRKKAAAVKRHLKRLSRESMRGMGGASAPASAPPPGAARQY
;
A
#
# COMPACT_ATOMS: atom_id res chain seq x y z
N MET A 1 -12.34 0.41 16.15
CA MET A 1 -11.21 1.34 16.32
C MET A 1 -10.01 0.58 16.87
N PRO A 2 -8.77 0.94 16.49
CA PRO A 2 -7.57 0.25 16.95
C PRO A 2 -7.27 0.58 18.42
N SER A 3 -7.04 -0.45 19.24
CA SER A 3 -6.62 -0.33 20.64
C SER A 3 -5.30 -1.07 20.85
N VAL A 4 -4.30 -0.43 21.43
CA VAL A 4 -3.01 -1.04 21.79
C VAL A 4 -2.80 -0.87 23.28
N ARG A 5 -2.66 -1.99 24.01
CA ARG A 5 -2.29 -1.99 25.42
C ARG A 5 -0.77 -2.05 25.52
N VAL A 6 -0.18 -1.10 26.26
CA VAL A 6 1.27 -1.06 26.53
C VAL A 6 1.59 -2.10 27.59
N ARG A 7 2.64 -2.90 27.39
CA ARG A 7 3.16 -3.84 28.39
C ARG A 7 4.32 -3.18 29.14
N GLU A 8 4.53 -3.55 30.40
CA GLU A 8 5.51 -2.90 31.30
C GLU A 8 6.97 -3.00 30.82
N ASN A 9 7.32 -4.02 30.04
CA ASN A 9 8.68 -4.22 29.50
C ASN A 9 8.89 -3.62 28.09
N GLU A 10 8.02 -2.71 27.63
CA GLU A 10 8.14 -2.10 26.30
C GLU A 10 8.49 -0.62 26.39
N TYR A 11 9.49 -0.21 25.62
CA TYR A 11 9.75 1.22 25.40
C TYR A 11 8.55 1.88 24.72
N PHE A 12 8.15 3.06 25.21
CA PHE A 12 7.01 3.83 24.72
C PHE A 12 6.97 3.99 23.18
N ASP A 13 8.13 4.22 22.56
CA ASP A 13 8.22 4.39 21.10
C ASP A 13 7.86 3.10 20.32
N ALA A 14 8.12 1.92 20.89
CA ALA A 14 7.72 0.65 20.29
C ALA A 14 6.20 0.46 20.32
N ALA A 15 5.55 0.87 21.41
CA ALA A 15 4.09 0.86 21.52
C ALA A 15 3.43 1.85 20.54
N LEU A 16 3.99 3.07 20.43
CA LEU A 16 3.53 4.09 19.48
C LEU A 16 3.64 3.59 18.03
N ARG A 17 4.74 2.93 17.68
CA ARG A 17 4.94 2.34 16.35
C ARG A 17 3.90 1.27 16.04
N ARG A 18 3.54 0.45 17.03
CA ARG A 18 2.48 -0.56 16.90
C ARG A 18 1.11 0.07 16.71
N PHE A 19 0.83 1.13 17.44
CA PHE A 19 -0.43 1.88 17.32
C PHE A 19 -0.57 2.52 15.94
N LYS A 20 0.48 3.20 15.43
CA LYS A 20 0.50 3.75 14.07
C LYS A 20 0.21 2.67 13.02
N ARG A 21 0.89 1.52 13.11
CA ARG A 21 0.63 0.37 12.23
C ARG A 21 -0.79 -0.19 12.37
N ALA A 22 -1.35 -0.22 13.58
CA ALA A 22 -2.72 -0.68 13.81
C ALA A 22 -3.75 0.27 13.18
N CYS A 23 -3.54 1.59 13.27
CA CYS A 23 -4.35 2.61 12.60
C CYS A 23 -4.26 2.51 11.07
N GLU A 24 -3.06 2.31 10.53
CA GLU A 24 -2.83 2.09 9.10
C GLU A 24 -3.48 0.79 8.61
N LYS A 25 -3.33 -0.31 9.36
CA LYS A 25 -3.93 -1.61 9.03
C LYS A 25 -5.45 -1.56 9.07
N ALA A 26 -6.03 -0.86 10.06
CA ALA A 26 -7.46 -0.63 10.15
C ALA A 26 -7.97 0.30 9.04
N GLY A 27 -7.10 1.01 8.32
CA GLY A 27 -7.47 1.86 7.19
C GLY A 27 -8.29 3.08 7.59
N VAL A 28 -8.27 3.50 8.86
CA VAL A 28 -9.14 4.58 9.39
C VAL A 28 -9.00 5.87 8.57
N LEU A 29 -7.76 6.25 8.21
CA LEU A 29 -7.48 7.42 7.37
C LEU A 29 -7.97 7.26 5.93
N THR A 30 -7.92 6.03 5.40
CA THR A 30 -8.45 5.75 4.06
C THR A 30 -9.97 5.75 4.04
N GLU A 31 -10.62 5.35 5.13
CA GLU A 31 -12.07 5.43 5.28
C GLU A 31 -12.55 6.87 5.42
N LEU A 32 -11.85 7.70 6.20
CA LEU A 32 -12.13 9.13 6.30
C LEU A 32 -12.17 9.79 4.92
N ARG A 33 -11.07 9.68 4.15
CA ARG A 33 -10.99 10.24 2.79
C ARG A 33 -12.05 9.69 1.84
N ARG A 34 -12.48 8.44 2.02
CA ARG A 34 -13.55 7.84 1.20
C ARG A 34 -14.93 8.37 1.56
N ARG A 35 -15.14 8.81 2.80
CA ARG A 35 -16.42 9.27 3.34
C ARG A 35 -16.57 10.80 3.31
N GLU A 36 -15.50 11.54 3.02
CA GLU A 36 -15.53 13.02 2.87
C GLU A 36 -16.56 13.50 1.85
N PHE A 37 -16.81 12.73 0.80
CA PHE A 37 -17.78 13.08 -0.25
C PHE A 37 -18.72 11.92 -0.53
N TYR A 38 -19.97 12.24 -0.87
CA TYR A 38 -20.92 11.23 -1.34
C TYR A 38 -20.44 10.66 -2.68
N GLU A 39 -20.19 9.35 -2.71
CA GLU A 39 -19.87 8.60 -3.91
C GLU A 39 -21.13 7.87 -4.39
N LYS A 40 -21.51 8.07 -5.66
CA LYS A 40 -22.64 7.34 -6.26
C LYS A 40 -22.37 5.83 -6.19
N PRO A 41 -23.39 4.98 -5.95
CA PRO A 41 -23.20 3.53 -5.81
C PRO A 41 -22.52 2.89 -7.03
N THR A 42 -22.75 3.41 -8.23
CA THR A 42 -22.09 2.96 -9.47
C THR A 42 -20.58 3.25 -9.47
N GLN A 43 -20.17 4.41 -8.97
CA GLN A 43 -18.76 4.80 -8.87
C GLN A 43 -18.04 3.96 -7.82
N GLU A 44 -18.67 3.70 -6.67
CA GLU A 44 -18.14 2.82 -5.63
C GLU A 44 -17.89 1.40 -6.18
N ARG A 45 -18.86 0.84 -6.92
CA ARG A 45 -18.72 -0.47 -7.58
C ARG A 45 -17.56 -0.50 -8.58
N LYS A 46 -17.42 0.56 -9.41
CA LYS A 46 -16.32 0.68 -10.38
C LYS A 46 -14.95 0.75 -9.68
N ARG A 47 -14.84 1.55 -8.62
CA ARG A 47 -13.62 1.69 -7.80
C ARG A 47 -13.21 0.36 -7.15
N LYS A 48 -14.17 -0.36 -6.55
CA LYS A 48 -13.92 -1.67 -5.93
C LYS A 48 -13.43 -2.71 -6.94
N LYS A 49 -14.06 -2.78 -8.12
CA LYS A 49 -13.64 -3.70 -9.20
C LYS A 49 -12.23 -3.41 -9.68
N ALA A 50 -11.91 -2.14 -9.97
CA ALA A 50 -10.57 -1.74 -10.40
C ALA A 50 -9.50 -2.05 -9.34
N ALA A 51 -9.80 -1.81 -8.06
CA ALA A 51 -8.90 -2.14 -6.97
C ALA A 51 -8.65 -3.66 -6.82
N ALA A 52 -9.69 -4.49 -7.03
CA ALA A 52 -9.56 -5.94 -7.00
C ALA A 52 -8.67 -6.47 -8.13
N VAL A 53 -8.89 -6.00 -9.36
CA VAL A 53 -8.06 -6.34 -10.52
C VAL A 53 -6.60 -5.96 -10.29
N LYS A 54 -6.35 -4.73 -9.83
CA LYS A 54 -4.98 -4.27 -9.53
C LYS A 54 -4.29 -5.11 -8.45
N ARG A 55 -5.02 -5.50 -7.40
CA ARG A 55 -4.50 -6.39 -6.35
C ARG A 55 -4.17 -7.78 -6.88
N HIS A 56 -5.03 -8.33 -7.73
CA HIS A 56 -4.82 -9.63 -8.38
C HIS A 56 -3.57 -9.62 -9.27
N LEU A 57 -3.46 -8.64 -10.17
CA LEU A 57 -2.29 -8.47 -11.04
C LEU A 57 -0.99 -8.32 -10.24
N LYS A 58 -1.01 -7.54 -9.15
CA LYS A 58 0.14 -7.38 -8.25
C LYS A 58 0.52 -8.69 -7.55
N ARG A 59 -0.46 -9.55 -7.23
CA ARG A 59 -0.21 -10.86 -6.63
C ARG A 59 0.48 -11.79 -7.63
N LEU A 60 -0.08 -11.92 -8.82
CA LEU A 60 0.48 -12.74 -9.90
C LEU A 60 1.92 -12.31 -10.23
N SER A 61 2.16 -11.01 -10.39
CA SER A 61 3.51 -10.48 -10.63
C SER A 61 4.51 -10.84 -9.52
N ARG A 62 4.08 -10.85 -8.26
CA ARG A 62 4.92 -11.27 -7.14
C ARG A 62 5.18 -12.79 -7.13
N GLU A 63 4.18 -13.58 -7.49
CA GLU A 63 4.31 -15.04 -7.61
C GLU A 63 5.25 -15.40 -8.76
N SER A 64 5.13 -14.76 -9.92
CA SER A 64 6.06 -14.91 -11.04
C SER A 64 7.49 -14.50 -10.66
N MET A 65 7.68 -13.37 -9.96
CA MET A 65 9.01 -12.95 -9.47
C MET A 65 9.59 -13.92 -8.42
N ARG A 66 8.76 -14.55 -7.59
CA ARG A 66 9.22 -15.58 -6.64
C ARG A 66 9.62 -16.87 -7.34
N GLY A 67 8.90 -17.26 -8.39
CA GLY A 67 9.21 -18.44 -9.20
C GLY A 67 10.48 -18.31 -10.03
N MET A 68 10.89 -17.09 -10.40
CA MET A 68 12.13 -16.82 -11.14
C MET A 68 13.37 -16.65 -10.23
N GLY A 69 13.29 -17.01 -8.95
CA GLY A 69 14.46 -17.07 -8.07
C GLY A 69 15.19 -15.73 -7.94
N GLY A 70 14.53 -14.74 -7.32
CA GLY A 70 15.15 -13.56 -6.69
C GLY A 70 16.47 -13.06 -7.27
N ALA A 71 16.53 -12.79 -8.57
CA ALA A 71 17.66 -12.06 -9.15
C ALA A 71 17.51 -10.59 -8.75
N SER A 72 18.51 -10.10 -8.03
CA SER A 72 18.73 -8.68 -7.76
C SER A 72 18.42 -7.83 -8.99
N ALA A 73 17.40 -6.97 -8.90
CA ALA A 73 17.27 -5.87 -9.83
C ALA A 73 18.54 -5.01 -9.69
N PRO A 74 19.30 -4.73 -10.77
CA PRO A 74 20.40 -3.78 -10.67
C PRO A 74 19.79 -2.41 -10.38
N ALA A 75 20.32 -1.76 -9.34
CA ALA A 75 20.15 -0.33 -9.17
C ALA A 75 20.70 0.40 -10.40
N SER A 76 20.02 1.49 -10.78
CA SER A 76 20.41 2.50 -11.77
C SER A 76 20.54 2.08 -13.25
N ALA A 77 19.52 2.42 -14.03
CA ALA A 77 19.70 2.90 -15.40
C ALA A 77 18.71 4.04 -15.66
N PRO A 78 19.17 5.30 -15.86
CA PRO A 78 18.29 6.35 -16.35
C PRO A 78 17.84 6.02 -17.79
N PRO A 79 16.64 6.47 -18.22
CA PRO A 79 16.15 6.22 -19.57
C PRO A 79 17.13 6.80 -20.62
N PRO A 80 17.62 6.00 -21.59
CA PRO A 80 18.38 6.54 -22.71
C PRO A 80 17.37 7.19 -23.68
N GLY A 81 17.31 8.52 -23.72
CA GLY A 81 16.43 9.16 -24.70
C GLY A 81 16.06 10.62 -24.54
N ALA A 82 16.50 11.34 -23.51
CA ALA A 82 16.46 12.82 -23.54
C ALA A 82 17.77 13.34 -24.15
N ALA A 83 18.05 12.90 -25.38
CA ALA A 83 19.01 13.57 -26.23
C ALA A 83 18.48 14.98 -26.46
N ARG A 84 19.26 15.96 -26.00
CA ARG A 84 19.14 17.36 -26.37
C ARG A 84 18.87 17.46 -27.87
N GLN A 85 17.75 18.08 -28.22
CA GLN A 85 17.65 18.82 -29.45
C GLN A 85 17.62 20.29 -29.03
N TYR A 86 18.72 20.96 -29.38
CA TYR A 86 19.07 22.39 -29.30
C TYR A 86 18.26 23.29 -28.36
#